data_AF-A0A6F9A9T1-F1
#
_entry.id   AF-A0A6F9A9T1-F1
#
_cell.length_a   1.000
_cell.length_b   1.000
_cell.length_c   1.000
_cell.angle_alpha   90.00
_cell.angle_beta   90.00
_cell.angle_gamma   90.00
#
_symmetry.space_group_name_H-M   'P 1'
#
loop_
_entity.id
_entity.type
_entity.pdbx_description
1 polymer ?
#
loop_
_entity_poly.entity_id
_entity_poly.type
_entity_poly.pdbx_seq_one_letter_code
_entity_poly.pdbx_strand_id
1 'polypeptide(L)'
;MKKGKKHQQGTGARENGNGNAQRHGEHESWKKLKLVEIHQALNCDPVDIETLRRAAISKGGLLTDEIRRKVWPKLLSVNVYNLPAKPTKDVRENHKDFNQVLLDVRRSMKRFPRGMRVDEKQVLQEQLIDIILVVLQKNPALHYYQGYHDIVVTFLLVVGERMAIAILETLSNHHL
;
A
#
# COMPACT_ATOMS: atom_id res chain seq x y z
N MET A 1 19.86 39.53 59.99
CA MET A 1 19.15 38.62 59.06
C MET A 1 20.16 37.71 58.36
N LYS A 2 20.11 36.40 58.61
CA LYS A 2 20.64 35.30 57.77
C LYS A 2 20.41 33.98 58.53
N LYS A 3 19.35 33.24 58.16
CA LYS A 3 19.09 31.88 58.67
C LYS A 3 19.50 30.85 57.62
N GLY A 4 20.18 29.82 58.11
CA GLY A 4 20.72 28.71 57.33
C GLY A 4 19.73 27.60 56.97
N LYS A 5 20.28 26.69 56.17
CA LYS A 5 19.77 25.44 55.58
C LYS A 5 18.78 24.64 56.46
N LYS A 6 17.81 24.01 55.80
CA LYS A 6 17.53 22.58 55.98
C LYS A 6 16.91 21.94 54.73
N HIS A 7 17.53 20.81 54.38
CA HIS A 7 17.11 19.81 53.42
C HIS A 7 15.81 19.12 53.88
N GLN A 8 14.92 18.81 52.94
CA GLN A 8 14.07 17.62 52.97
C GLN A 8 14.07 17.01 51.58
N GLN A 9 14.66 15.82 51.47
CA GLN A 9 14.66 14.99 50.28
C GLN A 9 13.29 14.33 50.15
N GLY A 10 12.57 14.64 49.08
CA GLY A 10 11.47 13.80 48.61
C GLY A 10 12.03 12.63 47.81
N THR A 11 11.88 11.41 48.33
CA THR A 11 12.14 10.16 47.63
C THR A 11 11.06 9.94 46.57
N GLY A 12 11.27 10.53 45.39
CA GLY A 12 10.54 10.15 44.18
C GLY A 12 11.17 8.89 43.58
N ALA A 13 10.52 7.74 43.78
CA ALA A 13 10.83 6.51 43.09
C ALA A 13 10.75 6.73 41.57
N ARG A 14 11.89 6.60 40.88
CA ARG A 14 11.96 6.53 39.43
C ARG A 14 11.57 5.13 38.97
N GLU A 15 10.27 4.87 38.84
CA GLU A 15 9.75 3.77 38.04
C GLU A 15 9.18 4.35 36.75
N ASN A 16 9.95 4.38 35.66
CA ASN A 16 9.35 4.57 34.32
C ASN A 16 10.21 4.11 33.14
N GLY A 17 11.20 3.24 33.36
CA GLY A 17 12.07 2.72 32.29
C GLY A 17 11.67 1.35 31.72
N ASN A 18 11.05 0.48 32.54
CA ASN A 18 10.97 -0.96 32.21
C ASN A 18 9.75 -1.34 31.35
N GLY A 19 8.61 -0.65 31.54
CA GLY A 19 7.37 -0.97 30.82
C GLY A 19 7.42 -0.69 29.31
N ASN A 20 8.28 0.23 28.86
CA ASN A 20 8.35 0.62 27.45
C ASN A 20 9.17 -0.39 26.61
N ALA A 21 10.24 -0.94 27.18
CA ALA A 21 11.06 -1.97 26.53
C ALA A 21 10.30 -3.29 26.42
N GLN A 22 9.55 -3.67 27.46
CA GLN A 22 8.79 -4.91 27.50
C GLN A 22 7.62 -4.89 26.50
N ARG A 23 6.88 -3.77 26.43
CA ARG A 23 5.85 -3.53 25.41
C ARG A 23 6.40 -3.53 23.99
N HIS A 24 7.59 -2.95 23.77
CA HIS A 24 8.23 -2.97 22.45
C HIS A 24 8.65 -4.39 22.04
N GLY A 25 9.18 -5.19 22.98
CA GLY A 25 9.54 -6.60 22.76
C GLY A 25 8.32 -7.48 22.41
N GLU A 26 7.23 -7.34 23.14
CA GLU A 26 5.95 -8.01 22.84
C GLU A 26 5.40 -7.56 21.47
N HIS A 27 5.51 -6.27 21.15
CA HIS A 27 5.03 -5.71 19.89
C HIS A 27 5.80 -6.23 18.67
N GLU A 28 7.11 -6.45 18.80
CA GLU A 28 7.91 -7.07 17.74
C GLU A 28 7.69 -8.59 17.67
N SER A 29 7.35 -9.24 18.78
CA SER A 29 7.06 -10.67 18.83
C SER A 29 5.81 -11.05 18.02
N TRP A 30 4.68 -10.35 18.21
CA TRP A 30 3.44 -10.71 17.49
C TRP A 30 3.55 -10.47 15.98
N LYS A 31 4.28 -9.43 15.55
CA LYS A 31 4.52 -9.17 14.12
C LYS A 31 5.29 -10.32 13.48
N LYS A 32 6.32 -10.84 14.16
CA LYS A 32 7.11 -11.99 13.69
C LYS A 32 6.22 -13.23 13.56
N LEU A 33 5.41 -13.53 14.57
CA LEU A 33 4.48 -14.66 14.52
C LEU A 33 3.49 -14.54 13.35
N LYS A 34 2.94 -13.33 13.15
CA LYS A 34 2.04 -13.05 12.03
C LYS A 34 2.71 -13.19 10.67
N LEU A 35 3.97 -12.78 10.53
CA LEU A 35 4.75 -13.01 9.29
C LEU A 35 4.94 -14.50 9.01
N VAL A 36 5.25 -15.29 10.05
CA VAL A 36 5.39 -16.75 9.91
C VAL A 36 4.08 -17.37 9.43
N GLU A 37 2.95 -17.01 10.04
CA GLU A 37 1.62 -17.48 9.63
C GLU A 37 1.31 -17.14 8.16
N ILE A 38 1.55 -15.88 7.74
CA ILE A 38 1.33 -15.45 6.36
C ILE A 38 2.23 -16.23 5.39
N HIS A 39 3.50 -16.44 5.73
CA HIS A 39 4.42 -17.20 4.88
C HIS A 39 4.04 -18.67 4.77
N GLN A 40 3.58 -19.29 5.86
CA GLN A 40 3.07 -20.65 5.84
C GLN A 40 1.86 -20.75 4.91
N ALA A 41 0.87 -19.85 5.05
CA ALA A 41 -0.32 -19.82 4.21
C ALA A 41 0.00 -19.62 2.71
N LEU A 42 1.00 -18.77 2.38
CA LEU A 42 1.48 -18.56 1.02
C LEU A 42 2.15 -19.80 0.40
N ASN A 43 2.78 -20.64 1.22
CA ASN A 43 3.53 -21.82 0.80
C ASN A 43 2.71 -23.12 0.83
N CYS A 44 1.46 -23.08 1.30
CA CYS A 44 0.54 -24.21 1.21
C CYS A 44 0.16 -24.51 -0.26
N ASP A 45 -0.16 -25.78 -0.52
CA ASP A 45 -0.71 -26.23 -1.79
C ASP A 45 -2.01 -27.05 -1.54
N PRO A 46 -3.20 -26.49 -1.84
CA PRO A 46 -3.43 -25.15 -2.37
C PRO A 46 -3.11 -24.04 -1.35
N VAL A 47 -2.84 -22.83 -1.84
CA VAL A 47 -2.60 -21.64 -1.00
C VAL A 47 -3.78 -21.43 -0.05
N ASP A 48 -3.49 -21.22 1.24
CA ASP A 48 -4.53 -20.99 2.25
C ASP A 48 -5.04 -19.54 2.21
N ILE A 49 -5.99 -19.30 1.32
CA ILE A 49 -6.61 -17.97 1.11
C ILE A 49 -7.34 -17.48 2.37
N GLU A 50 -7.90 -18.38 3.17
CA GLU A 50 -8.69 -17.99 4.34
C GLU A 50 -7.79 -17.42 5.45
N THR A 51 -6.65 -18.05 5.70
CA THR A 51 -5.65 -17.50 6.61
C THR A 51 -5.10 -16.15 6.12
N LEU A 52 -4.87 -16.00 4.81
CA LEU A 52 -4.45 -14.71 4.25
C LEU A 52 -5.51 -13.61 4.42
N ARG A 53 -6.80 -13.92 4.26
CA ARG A 53 -7.91 -12.98 4.54
C ARG A 53 -7.95 -12.57 6.00
N ARG A 54 -7.91 -13.54 6.92
CA ARG A 54 -7.87 -13.27 8.37
C ARG A 54 -6.66 -12.41 8.76
N ALA A 55 -5.49 -12.68 8.17
CA ALA A 55 -4.29 -11.88 8.39
C ALA A 55 -4.43 -10.43 7.85
N ALA A 56 -5.09 -10.25 6.71
CA ALA A 56 -5.32 -8.92 6.12
C ALA A 56 -6.28 -8.05 6.95
N ILE A 57 -7.29 -8.65 7.58
CA ILE A 57 -8.30 -7.95 8.39
C ILE A 57 -7.84 -7.72 9.83
N SER A 58 -7.02 -8.62 10.38
CA SER A 58 -6.54 -8.50 11.76
C SER A 58 -5.53 -7.36 11.94
N LYS A 59 -5.25 -6.99 13.19
CA LYS A 59 -4.41 -5.85 13.59
C LYS A 59 -3.14 -5.71 12.73
N GLY A 60 -2.92 -4.50 12.21
CA GLY A 60 -1.78 -4.16 11.36
C GLY A 60 -1.84 -4.68 9.92
N GLY A 61 -2.88 -5.44 9.55
CA GLY A 61 -3.05 -6.02 8.23
C GLY A 61 -1.84 -6.85 7.78
N LEU A 62 -1.46 -6.73 6.51
CA LEU A 62 -0.38 -7.50 5.88
C LEU A 62 1.05 -7.00 6.21
N LEU A 63 1.20 -6.08 7.15
CA LEU A 63 2.47 -5.58 7.71
C LEU A 63 3.38 -4.80 6.75
N THR A 64 3.75 -5.34 5.58
CA THR A 64 4.72 -4.75 4.65
C THR A 64 4.27 -4.80 3.20
N ASP A 65 4.82 -3.92 2.37
CA ASP A 65 4.56 -3.92 0.91
C ASP A 65 5.08 -5.20 0.24
N GLU A 66 6.15 -5.80 0.77
CA GLU A 66 6.67 -7.07 0.26
C GLU A 66 5.66 -8.20 0.41
N ILE A 67 4.98 -8.26 1.56
CA ILE A 67 3.90 -9.23 1.77
C ILE A 67 2.70 -8.89 0.90
N ARG A 68 2.30 -7.61 0.82
CA ARG A 68 1.17 -7.16 -0.03
C ARG A 68 1.37 -7.57 -1.48
N ARG A 69 2.59 -7.44 -2.03
CA ARG A 69 2.95 -7.89 -3.38
C ARG A 69 2.68 -9.37 -3.63
N LYS A 70 2.80 -10.21 -2.62
CA LYS A 70 2.56 -11.66 -2.70
C LYS A 70 1.09 -12.01 -2.46
N VAL A 71 0.45 -11.32 -1.51
CA VAL A 71 -0.88 -11.68 -1.01
C VAL A 71 -2.03 -11.03 -1.81
N TRP A 72 -1.93 -9.75 -2.20
CA TRP A 72 -3.01 -9.08 -2.92
C TRP A 72 -3.43 -9.78 -4.21
N PRO A 73 -2.51 -10.26 -5.08
CA PRO A 73 -2.88 -11.02 -6.26
C PRO A 73 -3.64 -12.31 -5.91
N LYS A 74 -3.27 -12.99 -4.81
CA LYS A 74 -3.94 -14.22 -4.37
C LYS A 74 -5.36 -13.95 -3.88
N LEU A 75 -5.56 -12.87 -3.12
CA LEU A 75 -6.89 -12.49 -2.62
C LEU A 75 -7.86 -12.09 -3.73
N LEU A 76 -7.34 -11.58 -4.86
CA LEU A 76 -8.11 -11.18 -6.03
C LEU A 76 -8.08 -12.23 -7.15
N SER A 77 -7.52 -13.42 -6.90
CA SER A 77 -7.40 -14.49 -7.90
C SER A 77 -6.68 -14.07 -9.20
N VAL A 78 -5.73 -13.13 -9.11
CA VAL A 78 -4.94 -12.65 -10.24
C VAL A 78 -3.80 -13.63 -10.54
N ASN A 79 -3.67 -14.03 -11.81
CA ASN A 79 -2.58 -14.89 -12.26
C ASN A 79 -1.28 -14.08 -12.48
N VAL A 80 -0.33 -14.22 -11.55
CA VAL A 80 0.96 -13.51 -11.58
C VAL A 80 1.90 -13.94 -12.71
N TYR A 81 1.64 -15.08 -13.36
CA TYR A 81 2.42 -15.57 -14.50
C TYR A 81 1.86 -15.08 -15.85
N ASN A 82 0.64 -14.53 -15.86
CA ASN A 82 -0.01 -14.00 -17.04
C ASN A 82 -0.39 -12.53 -16.83
N LEU A 83 0.61 -11.67 -16.70
CA LEU A 83 0.41 -10.23 -16.53
C LEU A 83 0.31 -9.52 -17.88
N PRO A 84 -0.52 -8.47 -17.98
CA PRO A 84 -0.61 -7.66 -19.19
C PRO A 84 0.76 -7.11 -19.60
N ALA A 85 0.90 -6.84 -20.90
CA ALA A 85 2.04 -6.11 -21.42
C ALA A 85 2.12 -4.72 -20.77
N LYS A 86 3.32 -4.13 -20.77
CA LYS A 86 3.45 -2.73 -20.34
C LYS A 86 2.64 -1.85 -21.29
N PRO A 87 1.91 -0.85 -20.76
CA PRO A 87 1.23 0.12 -21.60
C PRO A 87 2.20 0.79 -22.56
N THR A 88 1.75 0.99 -23.79
CA THR A 88 2.41 1.84 -24.78
C THR A 88 1.79 3.24 -24.71
N LYS A 89 2.56 4.27 -25.08
CA LYS A 89 2.14 5.69 -24.90
C LYS A 89 0.98 6.10 -25.81
N ASP A 90 0.69 5.33 -26.85
CA ASP A 90 -0.46 5.47 -27.75
C ASP A 90 -1.80 5.34 -27.03
N VAL A 91 -1.85 4.69 -25.85
CA VAL A 91 -3.09 4.64 -25.03
C VAL A 91 -3.62 6.03 -24.65
N ARG A 92 -2.75 7.04 -24.66
CA ARG A 92 -3.11 8.43 -24.37
C ARG A 92 -3.79 9.10 -25.56
N GLU A 93 -3.55 8.62 -26.77
CA GLU A 93 -4.04 9.22 -28.00
C GLU A 93 -5.56 9.02 -28.10
N ASN A 94 -6.30 10.13 -28.27
CA ASN A 94 -7.75 10.13 -28.44
C ASN A 94 -8.57 9.52 -27.28
N HIS A 95 -7.98 9.30 -26.11
CA HIS A 95 -8.74 8.81 -24.96
C HIS A 95 -9.57 9.95 -24.34
N LYS A 96 -10.90 9.79 -24.33
CA LYS A 96 -11.87 10.81 -23.88
C LYS A 96 -11.55 11.39 -22.49
N ASP A 97 -11.06 10.54 -21.58
CA ASP A 97 -10.75 10.91 -20.19
C ASP A 97 -9.31 11.43 -19.96
N PHE A 98 -8.44 11.43 -20.98
CA PHE A 98 -7.00 11.72 -20.81
C PHE A 98 -6.74 13.05 -20.09
N ASN A 99 -7.37 14.13 -20.55
CA ASN A 99 -7.15 15.46 -19.98
C ASN A 99 -7.56 15.54 -18.51
N GLN A 100 -8.68 14.88 -18.16
CA GLN A 100 -9.15 14.85 -16.78
C GLN A 100 -8.19 14.04 -15.89
N VAL A 101 -7.77 12.86 -16.34
CA VAL A 101 -6.80 12.01 -15.63
C VAL A 101 -5.48 12.75 -15.42
N LEU A 102 -4.96 13.42 -16.47
CA LEU A 102 -3.73 14.20 -16.39
C LEU A 102 -3.82 15.31 -15.32
N LEU A 103 -4.92 16.05 -15.28
CA LEU A 103 -5.13 17.11 -14.29
C LEU A 103 -5.22 16.55 -12.87
N ASP A 104 -5.92 15.45 -12.68
CA ASP A 104 -6.04 14.79 -11.37
C ASP A 104 -4.71 14.25 -10.87
N VAL A 105 -3.95 13.56 -11.72
CA VAL A 105 -2.62 13.03 -11.36
C VAL A 105 -1.64 14.16 -11.00
N ARG A 106 -1.71 15.31 -11.68
CA ARG A 106 -0.92 16.50 -11.33
C ARG A 106 -1.29 17.09 -9.97
N ARG A 107 -2.56 16.97 -9.55
CA ARG A 107 -3.02 17.45 -8.23
C ARG A 107 -2.65 16.51 -7.08
N SER A 108 -2.44 15.22 -7.37
CA SER A 108 -2.20 14.18 -6.35
C SER A 108 -0.73 14.00 -5.96
N MET A 109 0.10 15.01 -6.23
CA MET A 109 1.54 15.04 -5.91
C MET A 109 1.88 14.78 -4.45
N LYS A 110 0.95 15.02 -3.51
CA LYS A 110 1.14 14.79 -2.08
C LYS A 110 1.06 13.30 -1.68
N ARG A 111 0.58 12.41 -2.56
CA ARG A 111 0.46 10.97 -2.32
C ARG A 111 1.79 10.21 -2.46
N PHE A 112 2.75 10.80 -3.15
CA PHE A 112 4.08 10.21 -3.32
C PHE A 112 4.94 10.38 -2.06
N PRO A 113 5.87 9.44 -1.78
CA PRO A 113 6.80 9.55 -0.66
C PRO A 113 7.54 10.88 -0.61
N ARG A 114 7.68 11.45 0.59
CA ARG A 114 8.48 12.67 0.80
C ARG A 114 9.97 12.34 0.53
N GLY A 115 10.65 13.24 -0.17
CA GLY A 115 12.08 13.06 -0.51
C GLY A 115 12.35 12.20 -1.74
N MET A 116 11.30 11.70 -2.42
CA MET A 116 11.44 11.05 -3.73
C MET A 116 12.02 12.03 -4.76
N ARG A 117 12.92 11.53 -5.62
CA ARG A 117 13.53 12.34 -6.67
C ARG A 117 12.47 12.77 -7.69
N VAL A 118 12.66 13.94 -8.29
CA VAL A 118 11.66 14.56 -9.19
C VAL A 118 11.42 13.69 -10.44
N ASP A 119 12.48 13.11 -10.99
CA ASP A 119 12.44 12.22 -12.16
C ASP A 119 11.72 10.90 -11.85
N GLU A 120 12.02 10.27 -10.70
CA GLU A 120 11.30 9.06 -10.26
C GLU A 120 9.81 9.32 -10.10
N LYS A 121 9.48 10.48 -9.51
CA LYS A 121 8.10 10.91 -9.35
C LYS A 121 7.41 11.11 -10.69
N GLN A 122 8.09 11.74 -11.65
CA GLN A 122 7.56 11.94 -12.99
C GLN A 122 7.30 10.60 -13.69
N VAL A 123 8.20 9.63 -13.56
CA VAL A 123 7.99 8.27 -14.09
C VAL A 123 6.73 7.64 -13.50
N LEU A 124 6.55 7.69 -12.19
CA LEU A 124 5.36 7.13 -11.56
C LEU A 124 4.07 7.87 -11.95
N GLN A 125 4.13 9.18 -12.20
CA GLN A 125 2.97 9.91 -12.73
C GLN A 125 2.60 9.47 -14.13
N GLU A 126 3.58 9.27 -15.02
CA GLU A 126 3.35 8.72 -16.35
C GLU A 126 2.73 7.33 -16.27
N GLN A 127 3.28 6.44 -15.44
CA GLN A 127 2.73 5.11 -15.22
C GLN A 127 1.32 5.16 -14.63
N LEU A 128 1.04 6.07 -13.69
CA LEU A 128 -0.29 6.23 -13.10
C LEU A 128 -1.33 6.61 -14.16
N ILE A 129 -0.98 7.53 -15.06
CA ILE A 129 -1.84 7.91 -16.19
C ILE A 129 -2.07 6.69 -17.07
N ASP A 130 -1.00 6.00 -17.48
CA ASP A 130 -1.07 4.88 -18.42
C ASP A 130 -1.90 3.72 -17.87
N ILE A 131 -1.77 3.40 -16.57
CA ILE A 131 -2.57 2.36 -15.90
C ILE A 131 -4.06 2.69 -15.95
N ILE A 132 -4.44 3.93 -15.61
CA ILE A 132 -5.84 4.34 -15.58
C ILE A 132 -6.45 4.21 -16.99
N LEU A 133 -5.76 4.73 -18.00
CA LEU A 133 -6.27 4.71 -19.37
C LEU A 133 -6.33 3.30 -19.95
N VAL A 134 -5.35 2.44 -19.67
CA VAL A 134 -5.39 1.03 -20.11
C VAL A 134 -6.57 0.29 -19.48
N VAL A 135 -6.84 0.49 -18.18
CA VAL A 135 -7.99 -0.15 -17.53
C VAL A 135 -9.30 0.34 -18.14
N LEU A 136 -9.47 1.64 -18.38
CA LEU A 136 -10.67 2.20 -18.99
C LEU A 136 -10.83 1.75 -20.46
N GLN A 137 -9.75 1.73 -21.24
CA GLN A 137 -9.77 1.30 -22.63
C GLN A 137 -10.20 -0.17 -22.78
N LYS A 138 -9.69 -1.04 -21.90
CA LYS A 138 -10.06 -2.46 -21.89
C LYS A 138 -11.48 -2.73 -21.42
N ASN A 139 -12.08 -1.78 -20.70
CA ASN A 139 -13.39 -1.93 -20.08
C ASN A 139 -14.29 -0.74 -20.47
N PRO A 140 -14.82 -0.70 -21.71
CA PRO A 140 -15.55 0.46 -22.25
C PRO A 140 -16.82 0.85 -21.48
N ALA A 141 -17.36 -0.06 -20.66
CA ALA A 141 -18.49 0.20 -19.77
C ALA A 141 -18.10 1.06 -18.55
N LEU A 142 -16.81 1.18 -18.23
CA LEU A 142 -16.33 2.01 -17.13
C LEU A 142 -16.23 3.47 -17.56
N HIS A 143 -16.49 4.34 -16.59
CA HIS A 143 -16.33 5.78 -16.73
C HIS A 143 -15.38 6.28 -15.66
N TYR A 144 -14.43 7.13 -16.05
CA TYR A 144 -13.53 7.74 -15.08
C TYR A 144 -14.32 8.63 -14.11
N TYR A 145 -14.01 8.50 -12.81
CA TYR A 145 -14.53 9.38 -11.77
C TYR A 145 -13.39 10.00 -10.96
N GLN A 146 -13.61 11.23 -10.48
CA GLN A 146 -12.61 11.94 -9.69
C GLN A 146 -12.37 11.22 -8.36
N GLY A 147 -11.13 10.78 -8.15
CA GLY A 147 -10.70 9.98 -7.00
C GLY A 147 -10.22 8.58 -7.38
N TYR A 148 -10.54 8.07 -8.57
CA TYR A 148 -10.03 6.77 -9.03
C TYR A 148 -8.49 6.70 -9.02
N HIS A 149 -7.83 7.80 -9.38
CA HIS A 149 -6.36 7.91 -9.34
C HIS A 149 -5.77 7.72 -7.92
N ASP A 150 -6.49 8.08 -6.85
CA ASP A 150 -6.03 7.88 -5.47
C ASP A 150 -6.03 6.39 -5.09
N ILE A 151 -6.94 5.60 -5.70
CA ILE A 151 -6.94 4.14 -5.59
C ILE A 151 -5.77 3.57 -6.39
N VAL A 152 -5.65 3.97 -7.66
CA VAL A 152 -4.64 3.42 -8.57
C VAL A 152 -3.21 3.68 -8.08
N VAL A 153 -2.92 4.87 -7.56
CA VAL A 153 -1.57 5.20 -7.06
C VAL A 153 -1.17 4.30 -5.88
N THR A 154 -2.13 3.87 -5.05
CA THR A 154 -1.86 2.95 -3.94
C THR A 154 -1.35 1.60 -4.46
N PHE A 155 -1.97 1.07 -5.52
CA PHE A 155 -1.51 -0.17 -6.15
C PHE A 155 -0.18 0.02 -6.88
N LEU A 156 -0.03 1.11 -7.65
CA LEU A 156 1.22 1.41 -8.35
C LEU A 156 2.43 1.44 -7.38
N LEU A 157 2.30 2.15 -6.25
CA LEU A 157 3.40 2.29 -5.29
C LEU A 157 3.77 0.96 -4.59
N VAL A 158 2.82 0.03 -4.46
CA VAL A 158 3.05 -1.23 -3.74
C VAL A 158 3.49 -2.36 -4.69
N VAL A 159 2.75 -2.55 -5.79
CA VAL A 159 2.90 -3.72 -6.68
C VAL A 159 3.54 -3.40 -8.03
N GLY A 160 3.73 -2.13 -8.35
CA GLY A 160 4.24 -1.68 -9.65
C GLY A 160 3.21 -1.79 -10.77
N GLU A 161 3.57 -1.24 -11.93
CA GLU A 161 2.67 -0.98 -13.05
C GLU A 161 1.89 -2.21 -13.56
N ARG A 162 2.58 -3.27 -14.00
CA ARG A 162 1.93 -4.42 -14.65
C ARG A 162 0.98 -5.18 -13.72
N MET A 163 1.40 -5.37 -12.47
CA MET A 163 0.56 -6.02 -11.46
C MET A 163 -0.62 -5.13 -11.07
N ALA A 164 -0.40 -3.81 -10.96
CA ALA A 164 -1.47 -2.86 -10.69
C ALA A 164 -2.55 -2.90 -11.77
N ILE A 165 -2.19 -2.96 -13.05
CA ILE A 165 -3.18 -3.11 -14.15
C ILE A 165 -4.01 -4.38 -13.96
N ALA A 166 -3.37 -5.53 -13.73
CA ALA A 166 -4.09 -6.79 -13.56
C ALA A 166 -5.04 -6.77 -12.34
N ILE A 167 -4.58 -6.21 -11.22
CA ILE A 167 -5.38 -6.05 -10.01
C ILE A 167 -6.55 -5.09 -10.21
N LEU A 168 -6.31 -3.93 -10.84
CA LEU A 168 -7.32 -2.89 -11.04
C LEU A 168 -8.34 -3.29 -12.09
N GLU A 169 -7.98 -4.08 -13.08
CA GLU A 169 -8.94 -4.68 -14.03
C GLU A 169 -9.94 -5.57 -13.28
N THR A 170 -9.51 -6.37 -12.31
CA THR A 170 -10.44 -7.13 -11.45
C THR A 170 -11.25 -6.21 -10.54
N LEU A 171 -10.61 -5.30 -9.80
CA LEU A 171 -11.29 -4.44 -8.82
C LEU A 171 -12.32 -3.52 -9.48
N SER A 172 -11.98 -2.89 -10.60
CA SER A 172 -12.84 -1.93 -11.28
C SER A 172 -14.08 -2.56 -11.91
N ASN A 173 -14.07 -3.86 -12.20
CA ASN A 173 -15.25 -4.54 -12.76
C ASN A 173 -16.18 -5.14 -11.70
N HIS A 174 -15.73 -5.31 -10.46
CA HIS A 174 -16.46 -6.08 -9.45
C HIS A 174 -16.66 -5.37 -8.11
N HIS A 175 -15.85 -4.34 -7.81
CA HIS A 175 -15.71 -3.83 -6.45
C HIS A 175 -15.66 -2.30 -6.33
N LEU A 176 -15.64 -1.55 -7.45
CA LEU A 176 -15.56 -0.10 -7.48
C LEU A 176 -16.75 0.52 -8.23
#